data_AF-A0A3M3YRQ5-F1
#
_entry.id   AF-A0A3M3YRQ5-F1
#
_cell.length_a   1.000
_cell.length_b   1.000
_cell.length_c   1.000
_cell.angle_alpha   90.00
_cell.angle_beta   90.00
_cell.angle_gamma   90.00
#
_symmetry.space_group_name_H-M   'P 1'
#
loop_
_entity.id
_entity.type
_entity.pdbx_description
1 polymer ?
#
loop_
_entity_poly.entity_id
_entity_poly.type
_entity_poly.pdbx_seq_one_letter_code
_entity_poly.pdbx_strand_id
1 'polypeptide(L)'
;MTNTTRSRLSRLYGIPPPRSAPLPASNLEHLGDRLLKIIRVTVTPIAFRDPPLLNASGIHEPFALRSIIEVETDSGYIGLGESYGDAPALAIQQQVQPQLIGLDPFNLNQLRSIVQATVAAHKPAGLTGAELAPGSHASKAVSNAYSAFEVAFLDVQARSMNLPLVDLLGGAIRDQIPFSAYLF
;
A
#
# COMPACT_ATOMS: atom_id res chain seq x y z
N MET A 1 -1.40 39.33 -2.48
CA MET A 1 -0.05 38.76 -2.19
C MET A 1 -0.18 37.24 -2.29
N THR A 2 -0.39 36.76 -3.51
CA THR A 2 0.61 36.19 -4.46
C THR A 2 0.76 34.68 -4.27
N ASN A 3 -0.17 34.01 -4.95
CA ASN A 3 -0.33 32.59 -5.23
C ASN A 3 0.80 32.05 -6.13
N THR A 4 2.06 32.36 -5.79
CA THR A 4 3.22 32.17 -6.67
C THR A 4 4.00 30.88 -6.39
N THR A 5 3.77 30.24 -5.23
CA THR A 5 4.57 29.06 -4.81
C THR A 5 4.06 27.74 -5.39
N ARG A 6 2.75 27.60 -5.65
CA ARG A 6 2.17 26.35 -6.21
C ARG A 6 2.54 26.07 -7.67
N SER A 7 2.95 27.11 -8.41
CA SER A 7 3.24 27.01 -9.85
C SER A 7 4.64 26.47 -10.19
N ARG A 8 5.57 26.36 -9.22
CA ARG A 8 6.97 25.98 -9.52
C ARG A 8 7.24 24.46 -9.49
N LEU A 9 6.42 23.67 -8.81
CA LEU A 9 6.65 22.22 -8.68
C LEU A 9 6.22 21.42 -9.93
N SER A 10 5.26 21.92 -10.72
CA SER A 10 4.80 21.24 -11.94
C SER A 10 5.80 21.28 -13.10
N ARG A 11 6.78 22.20 -13.09
CA ARG A 11 7.80 22.32 -14.16
C ARG A 11 9.01 21.42 -14.00
N LEU A 12 9.27 20.86 -12.82
CA LEU A 12 10.47 20.06 -12.54
C LEU A 12 10.27 18.55 -12.73
N TYR A 13 9.03 18.05 -12.65
CA TYR A 13 8.74 16.60 -12.63
C TYR A 13 7.73 16.13 -13.69
N GLY A 14 7.27 16.99 -14.60
CA GLY A 14 6.34 16.58 -15.67
C GLY A 14 4.98 16.04 -15.17
N ILE A 15 4.64 16.26 -13.90
CA ILE A 15 3.37 15.83 -13.31
C ILE A 15 2.28 16.82 -13.76
N PRO A 16 1.28 16.39 -14.56
CA PRO A 16 0.20 17.27 -14.97
C PRO A 16 -0.60 17.72 -13.74
N PRO A 17 -1.10 18.98 -13.71
CA PRO A 17 -1.98 19.41 -12.63
C PRO A 17 -3.26 18.53 -12.61
N PRO A 18 -3.86 18.29 -11.44
CA PRO A 18 -5.14 17.58 -11.38
C PRO A 18 -6.15 18.32 -12.26
N ARG A 19 -6.77 17.60 -13.20
CA ARG A 19 -7.78 18.17 -14.11
C ARG A 19 -8.98 18.62 -13.29
N SER A 20 -9.10 19.94 -13.10
CA SER A 20 -10.24 20.59 -12.43
C SER A 20 -11.38 20.87 -13.41
N ALA A 21 -11.83 19.86 -14.15
CA ALA A 21 -13.06 19.96 -14.94
C ALA A 21 -14.17 19.24 -14.15
N PRO A 22 -15.27 19.92 -13.78
CA PRO A 22 -16.45 19.24 -13.29
C PRO A 22 -16.92 18.27 -14.37
N LEU A 23 -17.22 17.02 -13.99
CA LEU A 23 -17.82 16.06 -14.90
C LEU A 23 -19.16 16.63 -15.42
N PRO A 24 -19.48 16.48 -16.72
CA PRO A 24 -20.79 16.89 -17.23
C PRO A 24 -21.90 16.14 -16.48
N ALA A 25 -22.97 16.86 -16.13
CA ALA A 25 -24.08 16.38 -15.31
C ALA A 25 -24.77 15.11 -15.85
N SER A 26 -24.55 14.76 -17.12
CA SER A 26 -25.07 13.55 -17.77
C SER A 26 -24.45 12.23 -17.26
N ASN A 27 -23.41 12.27 -16.44
CA ASN A 27 -22.78 11.07 -15.86
C ASN A 27 -23.25 10.77 -14.42
N LEU A 28 -24.11 11.60 -13.84
CA LEU A 28 -24.57 11.44 -12.46
C LEU A 28 -25.57 10.28 -12.28
N GLU A 29 -26.24 9.83 -13.35
CA GLU A 29 -27.18 8.71 -13.30
C GLU A 29 -26.50 7.32 -13.27
N HIS A 30 -25.20 7.22 -13.54
CA HIS A 30 -24.46 5.95 -13.53
C HIS A 30 -23.57 5.73 -12.30
N LEU A 31 -23.48 6.72 -11.42
CA LEU A 31 -22.65 6.69 -10.20
C LEU A 31 -23.30 5.91 -9.04
N GLY A 32 -24.58 5.56 -9.15
CA GLY A 32 -25.40 5.10 -8.03
C GLY A 32 -25.40 3.60 -7.72
N ASP A 33 -24.83 2.73 -8.57
CA ASP A 33 -25.11 1.29 -8.40
C ASP A 33 -24.03 0.30 -8.85
N ARG A 34 -22.81 0.75 -9.16
CA ARG A 34 -21.70 -0.17 -9.44
C ARG A 34 -20.64 -0.13 -8.35
N LEU A 35 -20.65 -1.17 -7.52
CA LEU A 35 -19.54 -1.47 -6.62
C LEU A 35 -18.25 -1.57 -7.44
N LEU A 36 -17.19 -0.89 -6.99
CA LEU A 36 -15.85 -1.08 -7.55
C LEU A 36 -15.45 -2.53 -7.38
N LYS A 37 -14.79 -3.09 -8.38
CA LYS A 37 -14.29 -4.48 -8.30
C LYS A 37 -12.82 -4.51 -8.59
N ILE A 38 -12.07 -5.20 -7.74
CA ILE A 38 -10.67 -5.50 -8.00
C ILE A 38 -10.59 -6.49 -9.15
N ILE A 39 -9.86 -6.15 -10.21
CA ILE A 39 -9.69 -7.01 -11.39
C ILE A 39 -8.28 -7.60 -11.46
N ARG A 40 -7.31 -6.95 -10.82
CA ARG A 40 -5.92 -7.42 -10.78
C ARG A 40 -5.28 -6.97 -9.49
N VAL A 41 -4.51 -7.88 -8.90
CA VAL A 41 -3.57 -7.59 -7.83
C VAL A 41 -2.21 -8.07 -8.29
N THR A 42 -1.17 -7.27 -8.09
CA THR A 42 0.21 -7.62 -8.42
C THR A 42 1.10 -7.38 -7.20
N VAL A 43 1.95 -8.35 -6.89
CA VAL A 43 2.93 -8.29 -5.81
C VAL A 43 4.31 -8.34 -6.45
N THR A 44 5.01 -7.21 -6.47
CA THR A 44 6.32 -7.07 -7.12
C THR A 44 7.41 -7.00 -6.06
N PRO A 45 8.20 -8.07 -5.85
CA PRO A 45 9.36 -7.99 -4.96
C PRO A 45 10.44 -7.09 -5.57
N ILE A 46 11.03 -6.25 -4.73
CA ILE A 46 12.11 -5.33 -5.09
C ILE A 46 13.27 -5.45 -4.10
N ALA A 47 14.46 -5.12 -4.57
CA ALA A 47 15.67 -5.00 -3.77
C ALA A 47 16.36 -3.68 -4.10
N PHE A 48 16.83 -2.96 -3.07
CA PHE A 48 17.63 -1.75 -3.24
C PHE A 48 18.81 -1.75 -2.26
N ARG A 49 19.87 -1.02 -2.60
CA ARG A 49 21.11 -1.01 -1.80
C ARG A 49 20.85 -0.47 -0.40
N ASP A 50 21.38 -1.17 0.59
CA ASP A 50 21.37 -0.76 2.00
C ASP A 50 22.82 -0.68 2.51
N PRO A 51 23.23 0.42 3.19
CA PRO A 51 24.54 0.48 3.83
C PRO A 51 24.70 -0.58 4.93
N PRO A 52 25.95 -0.91 5.33
CA PRO A 52 26.24 -1.91 6.35
C PRO A 52 25.98 -1.36 7.77
N LEU A 53 24.71 -1.07 8.08
CA LEU A 53 24.28 -0.48 9.34
C LEU A 53 24.32 -1.51 10.47
N LEU A 54 24.91 -1.16 11.61
CA LEU A 54 25.02 -2.04 12.78
C LEU A 54 23.81 -1.92 13.70
N ASN A 55 23.39 -3.04 14.27
CA ASN A 55 22.35 -3.09 15.30
C ASN A 55 22.55 -4.30 16.23
N ALA A 56 21.68 -4.47 17.23
CA ALA A 56 21.78 -5.56 18.19
C ALA A 56 21.64 -6.97 17.58
N SER A 57 21.06 -7.08 16.38
CA SER A 57 20.90 -8.33 15.63
C SER A 57 22.03 -8.58 14.62
N GLY A 58 23.01 -7.68 14.52
CA GLY A 58 24.17 -7.82 13.63
C GLY A 58 24.37 -6.62 12.73
N ILE A 59 24.48 -6.87 11.43
CA ILE A 59 24.72 -5.86 10.41
C ILE A 59 23.72 -6.03 9.27
N HIS A 60 23.27 -4.92 8.68
CA HIS A 60 22.41 -4.96 7.51
C HIS A 60 23.14 -5.65 6.34
N GLU A 61 22.40 -6.46 5.60
CA GLU A 61 22.85 -7.05 4.34
C GLU A 61 22.96 -5.96 3.26
N PRO A 62 23.69 -6.18 2.15
CA PRO A 62 23.90 -5.15 1.12
C PRO A 62 22.62 -4.69 0.39
N PHE A 63 21.49 -5.39 0.57
CA PHE A 63 20.22 -5.07 -0.05
C PHE A 63 19.07 -5.20 0.95
N ALA A 64 18.19 -4.20 0.97
CA ALA A 64 16.90 -4.26 1.66
C ALA A 64 15.83 -4.80 0.71
N LEU A 65 14.99 -5.71 1.20
CA LEU A 65 13.93 -6.36 0.43
C LEU A 65 12.56 -5.80 0.78
N ARG A 66 11.79 -5.40 -0.24
CA ARG A 66 10.40 -4.92 -0.09
C ARG A 66 9.51 -5.55 -1.15
N SER A 67 8.20 -5.45 -0.96
CA SER A 67 7.22 -5.76 -1.99
C SER A 67 6.36 -4.54 -2.29
N ILE A 68 6.15 -4.28 -3.58
CA ILE A 68 5.19 -3.27 -4.07
C ILE A 68 3.89 -3.99 -4.38
N ILE A 69 2.79 -3.51 -3.80
CA ILE A 69 1.45 -4.03 -3.98
C ILE A 69 0.69 -3.09 -4.90
N GLU A 70 0.18 -3.61 -6.00
CA GLU A 70 -0.67 -2.86 -6.94
C GLU A 70 -2.05 -3.51 -6.97
N VAL A 71 -3.09 -2.73 -6.70
CA VAL A 71 -4.50 -3.17 -6.77
C VAL A 71 -5.21 -2.35 -7.83
N GLU A 72 -5.60 -3.00 -8.92
CA GLU A 72 -6.32 -2.38 -10.03
C GLU A 72 -7.80 -2.74 -9.99
N THR A 73 -8.65 -1.74 -10.24
CA THR A 73 -10.10 -1.88 -10.29
C THR A 73 -10.65 -1.88 -11.72
N ASP A 74 -11.87 -2.39 -11.87
CA ASP A 74 -12.67 -2.39 -13.10
C ASP A 74 -13.03 -0.99 -13.64
N SER A 75 -12.73 0.04 -12.87
CA SER A 75 -12.94 1.46 -13.21
C SER A 75 -11.62 2.19 -13.50
N GLY A 76 -10.50 1.47 -13.56
CA GLY A 76 -9.18 2.00 -13.93
C GLY A 76 -8.41 2.66 -12.80
N TYR A 77 -8.93 2.68 -11.56
CA TYR A 77 -8.16 3.13 -10.39
C TYR A 77 -7.14 2.06 -9.99
N ILE A 78 -5.91 2.50 -9.75
CA ILE A 78 -4.81 1.69 -9.22
C ILE A 78 -4.42 2.27 -7.86
N GLY A 79 -4.45 1.45 -6.83
CA GLY A 79 -3.93 1.78 -5.51
C GLY A 79 -2.62 1.07 -5.23
N LEU A 80 -1.75 1.75 -4.47
CA LEU A 80 -0.41 1.27 -4.17
C LEU A 80 -0.23 1.00 -2.67
N GLY A 81 0.49 -0.07 -2.36
CA GLY A 81 0.95 -0.41 -1.02
C GLY A 81 2.41 -0.89 -1.04
N GLU A 82 3.02 -0.94 0.13
CA GLU A 82 4.38 -1.44 0.30
C GLU A 82 4.46 -2.32 1.55
N SER A 83 5.18 -3.44 1.49
CA SER A 83 5.42 -4.30 2.65
C SER A 83 6.78 -5.00 2.58
N TYR A 84 6.98 -5.96 3.48
CA TYR A 84 8.18 -6.79 3.53
C TYR A 84 8.28 -7.68 2.30
N GLY A 85 9.51 -7.80 1.77
CA GLY A 85 9.83 -8.59 0.58
C GLY A 85 10.62 -9.88 0.87
N ASP A 86 10.71 -10.30 2.13
CA ASP A 86 11.31 -11.60 2.47
C ASP A 86 10.41 -12.77 2.06
N ALA A 87 11.00 -13.96 1.91
CA ALA A 87 10.29 -15.14 1.38
C ALA A 87 9.04 -15.53 2.20
N PRO A 88 9.07 -15.55 3.55
CA PRO A 88 7.85 -15.75 4.35
C PRO A 88 6.74 -14.73 4.06
N ALA A 89 7.08 -13.43 4.00
CA ALA A 89 6.11 -12.38 3.72
C ALA A 89 5.51 -12.51 2.31
N LEU A 90 6.36 -12.74 1.30
CA LEU A 90 5.94 -12.92 -0.09
C LEU A 90 5.04 -14.14 -0.27
N ALA A 91 5.34 -15.25 0.39
CA ALA A 91 4.52 -16.46 0.31
C ALA A 91 3.08 -16.21 0.78
N ILE A 92 2.89 -15.45 1.86
CA ILE A 92 1.56 -15.07 2.35
C ILE A 92 0.90 -14.09 1.37
N GLN A 93 1.62 -13.05 0.92
CA GLN A 93 1.08 -12.06 -0.02
C GLN A 93 0.60 -12.71 -1.33
N GLN A 94 1.37 -13.66 -1.87
CA GLN A 94 1.03 -14.42 -3.08
C GLN A 94 -0.20 -15.33 -2.88
N GLN A 95 -0.41 -15.87 -1.68
CA GLN A 95 -1.61 -16.64 -1.36
C GLN A 95 -2.86 -15.75 -1.20
N VAL A 96 -2.71 -14.54 -0.67
CA VAL A 96 -3.81 -13.56 -0.55
C VAL A 96 -4.21 -13.00 -1.90
N GLN A 97 -3.23 -12.65 -2.76
CA GLN A 97 -3.42 -11.98 -4.06
C GLN A 97 -4.62 -12.49 -4.89
N PRO A 98 -4.77 -13.79 -5.22
CA PRO A 98 -5.88 -14.27 -6.05
C PRO A 98 -7.24 -14.21 -5.35
N GLN A 99 -7.28 -14.21 -4.02
CA GLN A 99 -8.52 -14.18 -3.23
C GLN A 99 -9.17 -12.78 -3.21
N LEU A 100 -8.43 -11.75 -3.65
CA LEU A 100 -8.92 -10.37 -3.65
C LEU A 100 -9.67 -10.00 -4.94
N ILE A 101 -9.55 -10.81 -6.00
CA ILE A 101 -10.20 -10.54 -7.29
C ILE A 101 -11.73 -10.59 -7.12
N GLY A 102 -12.41 -9.58 -7.64
CA GLY A 102 -13.86 -9.41 -7.56
C GLY A 102 -14.34 -8.74 -6.27
N LEU A 103 -13.47 -8.54 -5.27
CA LEU A 103 -13.83 -7.82 -4.05
C LEU A 103 -14.00 -6.33 -4.31
N ASP A 104 -14.84 -5.73 -3.49
CA ASP A 104 -14.94 -4.29 -3.36
C ASP A 104 -13.79 -3.77 -2.47
N PRO A 105 -12.95 -2.82 -2.96
CA PRO A 105 -11.89 -2.21 -2.17
C PRO A 105 -12.39 -1.48 -0.89
N PHE A 106 -13.68 -1.17 -0.77
CA PHE A 106 -14.28 -0.65 0.46
C PHE A 106 -14.51 -1.72 1.54
N ASN A 107 -14.49 -3.01 1.19
CA ASN A 107 -14.75 -4.08 2.14
C ASN A 107 -13.48 -4.53 2.88
N LEU A 108 -12.96 -3.62 3.72
CA LEU A 108 -11.76 -3.85 4.54
C LEU A 108 -11.93 -4.99 5.57
N ASN A 109 -13.17 -5.29 5.97
CA ASN A 109 -13.47 -6.43 6.85
C ASN A 109 -13.29 -7.76 6.13
N GLN A 110 -13.77 -7.87 4.88
CA GLN A 110 -13.55 -9.07 4.08
C GLN A 110 -12.06 -9.27 3.79
N LEU A 111 -11.33 -8.20 3.47
CA LEU A 111 -9.87 -8.25 3.35
C LEU A 111 -9.23 -8.79 4.64
N ARG A 112 -9.66 -8.30 5.81
CA ARG A 112 -9.15 -8.76 7.11
C ARG A 112 -9.38 -10.25 7.31
N SER A 113 -10.59 -10.73 7.04
CA SER A 113 -10.95 -12.14 7.19
C SER A 113 -10.15 -13.05 6.26
N ILE A 114 -9.97 -12.66 5.00
CA ILE A 114 -9.14 -13.40 4.03
C ILE A 114 -7.69 -13.50 4.50
N VAL A 115 -7.10 -12.38 4.94
CA VAL A 115 -5.72 -12.35 5.42
C VAL A 115 -5.57 -13.22 6.67
N GLN A 116 -6.47 -13.11 7.64
CA GLN A 116 -6.45 -13.93 8.87
C GLN A 116 -6.54 -15.42 8.54
N ALA A 117 -7.48 -15.82 7.68
CA ALA A 117 -7.64 -17.21 7.27
C ALA A 117 -6.40 -17.73 6.53
N THR A 118 -5.82 -16.92 5.63
CA THR A 118 -4.63 -17.28 4.87
C THR A 118 -3.43 -17.48 5.79
N VAL A 119 -3.19 -16.55 6.71
CA VAL A 119 -2.08 -16.65 7.67
C VAL A 119 -2.27 -17.84 8.61
N ALA A 120 -3.49 -18.11 9.08
CA ALA A 120 -3.77 -19.25 9.95
C ALA A 120 -3.57 -20.60 9.23
N ALA A 121 -3.87 -20.67 7.92
CA ALA A 121 -3.65 -21.85 7.10
C ALA A 121 -2.19 -22.01 6.62
N HIS A 122 -1.39 -20.94 6.67
CA HIS A 122 -0.01 -20.94 6.24
C HIS A 122 0.86 -21.71 7.23
N LYS A 123 1.42 -22.84 6.79
CA LYS A 123 2.41 -23.59 7.57
C LYS A 123 3.79 -22.98 7.31
N PRO A 124 4.40 -22.27 8.27
CA PRO A 124 5.73 -21.71 8.06
C PRO A 124 6.71 -22.85 7.77
N ALA A 125 7.43 -22.76 6.66
CA ALA A 125 8.59 -23.60 6.43
C ALA A 125 9.58 -23.30 7.57
N GLY A 126 9.97 -24.32 8.34
CA GLY A 126 10.83 -24.14 9.52
C GLY A 126 12.14 -23.46 9.15
N LEU A 127 12.20 -22.14 9.34
CA LEU A 127 13.36 -21.30 9.05
C LEU A 127 13.68 -20.49 10.29
N THR A 128 14.70 -20.94 11.00
CA THR A 128 15.22 -20.36 12.26
C THR A 128 15.88 -18.99 12.08
N GLY A 129 16.12 -18.54 10.84
CA GLY A 129 16.79 -17.28 10.53
C GLY A 129 15.88 -16.05 10.41
N ALA A 130 14.57 -16.23 10.21
CA ALA A 130 13.62 -15.11 10.02
C ALA A 130 13.35 -14.32 11.32
N GLU A 131 13.74 -14.84 12.48
CA GLU A 131 13.33 -14.29 13.78
C GLU A 131 14.17 -13.10 14.29
N LEU A 132 15.32 -12.81 13.66
CA LEU A 132 16.26 -11.79 14.16
C LEU A 132 16.09 -10.41 13.53
N ALA A 133 15.48 -10.31 12.35
CA ALA A 133 15.23 -9.04 11.68
C ALA A 133 14.03 -8.31 12.35
N PRO A 134 14.19 -7.04 12.77
CA PRO A 134 13.10 -6.27 13.35
C PRO A 134 11.89 -6.21 12.41
N GLY A 135 10.75 -6.78 12.83
CA GLY A 135 9.50 -6.75 12.07
C GLY A 135 9.09 -8.05 11.39
N SER A 136 9.99 -9.03 11.29
CA SER A 136 9.75 -10.34 10.65
C SER A 136 9.21 -11.42 11.60
N HIS A 137 8.89 -11.06 12.85
CA HIS A 137 8.32 -11.99 13.82
C HIS A 137 6.98 -12.56 13.35
N ALA A 138 6.79 -13.87 13.51
CA ALA A 138 5.57 -14.57 13.11
C ALA A 138 4.29 -13.97 13.73
N SER A 139 4.37 -13.41 14.94
CA SER A 139 3.25 -12.74 15.61
C SER A 139 2.73 -11.51 14.85
N LYS A 140 3.54 -10.94 13.94
CA LYS A 140 3.17 -9.79 13.10
C LYS A 140 2.68 -10.19 11.71
N ALA A 141 2.66 -11.48 11.36
CA ALA A 141 2.32 -11.94 10.01
C ALA A 141 0.95 -11.42 9.53
N VAL A 142 -0.09 -11.48 10.37
CA VAL A 142 -1.43 -10.95 10.03
C VAL A 142 -1.39 -9.44 9.80
N SER A 143 -0.75 -8.68 10.70
CA SER A 143 -0.69 -7.22 10.60
C SER A 143 0.11 -6.77 9.37
N ASN A 144 1.26 -7.41 9.11
CA ASN A 144 2.13 -7.11 7.97
C ASN A 144 1.43 -7.42 6.65
N ALA A 145 0.80 -8.60 6.54
CA ALA A 145 0.08 -9.00 5.33
C ALA A 145 -1.14 -8.11 5.10
N TYR A 146 -1.91 -7.80 6.14
CA TYR A 146 -3.08 -6.95 5.99
C TYR A 146 -2.71 -5.53 5.59
N SER A 147 -1.74 -4.92 6.29
CA SER A 147 -1.31 -3.54 6.01
C SER A 147 -0.81 -3.38 4.57
N ALA A 148 -0.16 -4.40 4.01
CA ALA A 148 0.29 -4.43 2.62
C ALA A 148 -0.85 -4.13 1.62
N PHE A 149 -2.01 -4.78 1.81
CA PHE A 149 -3.17 -4.64 0.93
C PHE A 149 -4.11 -3.50 1.38
N GLU A 150 -4.24 -3.25 2.68
CA GLU A 150 -5.08 -2.18 3.22
C GLU A 150 -4.68 -0.82 2.66
N VAL A 151 -3.38 -0.50 2.66
CA VAL A 151 -2.90 0.79 2.14
C VAL A 151 -3.24 0.94 0.64
N ALA A 152 -3.11 -0.14 -0.14
CA ALA A 152 -3.50 -0.13 -1.55
C ALA A 152 -5.02 0.04 -1.72
N PHE A 153 -5.84 -0.61 -0.88
CA PHE A 153 -7.29 -0.46 -0.89
C PHE A 153 -7.69 0.98 -0.54
N LEU A 154 -7.07 1.55 0.50
CA LEU A 154 -7.30 2.93 0.92
C LEU A 154 -6.87 3.94 -0.17
N ASP A 155 -5.78 3.68 -0.90
CA ASP A 155 -5.38 4.51 -2.05
C ASP A 155 -6.42 4.42 -3.18
N VAL A 156 -6.94 3.23 -3.50
CA VAL A 156 -8.07 3.08 -4.44
C VAL A 156 -9.29 3.86 -3.99
N GLN A 157 -9.67 3.76 -2.71
CA GLN A 157 -10.82 4.48 -2.15
C GLN A 157 -10.64 6.00 -2.31
N ALA A 158 -9.48 6.53 -1.91
CA ALA A 158 -9.17 7.95 -2.01
C ALA A 158 -9.22 8.45 -3.46
N ARG A 159 -8.58 7.70 -4.38
CA ARG A 159 -8.58 8.02 -5.82
C ARG A 159 -9.97 7.99 -6.44
N SER A 160 -10.78 7.00 -6.10
CA SER A 160 -12.14 6.87 -6.63
C SER A 160 -13.09 7.99 -6.19
N MET A 161 -12.82 8.58 -5.01
CA MET A 161 -13.52 9.77 -4.53
C MET A 161 -12.86 11.09 -4.96
N ASN A 162 -11.71 11.04 -5.64
CA ASN A 162 -10.89 12.20 -5.95
C ASN A 162 -10.55 13.04 -4.70
N LEU A 163 -10.20 12.35 -3.61
CA LEU A 163 -9.79 12.93 -2.32
C LEU A 163 -8.35 12.55 -1.98
N PRO A 164 -7.61 13.38 -1.22
CA PRO A 164 -6.37 12.93 -0.60
C PRO A 164 -6.69 11.88 0.48
N LEU A 165 -5.85 10.86 0.61
CA LEU A 165 -6.07 9.76 1.56
C LEU A 165 -6.26 10.24 3.02
N VAL A 166 -5.56 11.30 3.42
CA VAL A 166 -5.66 11.85 4.78
C VAL A 166 -7.08 12.29 5.16
N ASP A 167 -7.91 12.68 4.19
CA ASP A 167 -9.29 13.08 4.45
C ASP A 167 -10.17 11.88 4.83
N LEU A 168 -9.84 10.68 4.34
CA LEU A 168 -10.46 9.43 4.79
C LEU A 168 -10.05 9.07 6.23
N LEU A 169 -8.91 9.56 6.69
CA LEU A 169 -8.35 9.31 8.02
C LEU A 169 -8.73 10.39 9.06
N GLY A 170 -9.75 11.21 8.76
CA GLY A 170 -10.24 12.26 9.66
C GLY A 170 -9.68 13.66 9.38
N GLY A 171 -8.93 13.83 8.28
CA GLY A 171 -8.44 15.12 7.83
C GLY A 171 -7.06 15.50 8.39
N ALA A 172 -6.31 16.28 7.61
CA ALA A 172 -4.98 16.73 8.00
C ALA A 172 -5.05 17.77 9.13
N ILE A 173 -4.30 17.55 10.20
CA ILE A 173 -4.10 18.54 11.28
C ILE A 173 -2.79 19.33 11.16
N ARG A 174 -1.99 19.03 10.13
CA ARG A 174 -0.73 19.71 9.76
C ARG A 174 -0.39 19.42 8.31
N ASP A 175 0.23 20.39 7.64
CA ASP A 175 0.62 20.27 6.22
C ASP A 175 1.97 19.57 6.01
N GLN A 176 2.78 19.44 7.07
CA GLN A 176 4.11 18.82 7.04
C GLN A 176 4.32 17.94 8.26
N ILE A 177 4.97 16.79 8.06
CA ILE A 177 5.33 15.84 9.12
C ILE A 177 6.83 15.95 9.37
N PRO A 178 7.29 16.32 10.58
CA PRO A 178 8.72 16.32 10.90
C PRO A 178 9.25 14.88 10.98
N PHE A 179 10.44 14.65 10.42
CA PHE A 179 11.17 13.38 10.51
C PHE A 179 12.41 13.55 11.41
N SER A 180 12.90 12.45 11.97
CA SER A 180 14.15 12.43 12.73
C SER A 180 15.29 11.86 11.87
N ALA A 181 16.53 12.25 12.19
CA ALA A 181 17.70 11.56 11.66
C ALA A 181 17.88 10.25 12.46
N TYR A 182 17.69 9.11 11.79
CA TYR A 182 17.96 7.80 12.38
C TYR A 182 19.44 7.46 12.16
N LEU A 183 20.26 7.72 13.18
CA LEU A 183 21.69 7.38 13.18
C LEU A 183 21.89 5.91 13.60
N PHE A 184 22.87 5.25 12.98
CA PHE A 184 23.28 3.87 13.24
C PHE A 184 24.76 3.82 13.61
#